data_AF-A0A2E9BHS3-F1
#
_entry.id   AF-A0A2E9BHS3-F1
#
_cell.length_a   1.000
_cell.length_b   1.000
_cell.length_c   1.000
_cell.angle_alpha   90.00
_cell.angle_beta   90.00
_cell.angle_gamma   90.00
#
_symmetry.space_group_name_H-M   'P 1'
#
loop_
_entity.id
_entity.type
_entity.pdbx_description
1 polymer ?
#
loop_
_entity_poly.entity_id
_entity_poly.type
_entity_poly.pdbx_seq_one_letter_code
_entity_poly.pdbx_strand_id
1 'polypeptide(L)'
;TEGGGSMAVVSVDGVDKFTSITPDDDLKKICEAKAKEDPEMMPYFFLQSDDYITLKERATAHILSGAPGAPDGMATIDIAVEALKCAEYLTPMLQQALAA
;
A
#
# COMPACT_ATOMS: atom_id res chain seq x y z
N THR A 1 16.15 10.71 -5.54
CA THR A 1 14.77 10.34 -5.90
C THR A 1 14.23 9.44 -4.82
N GLU A 2 13.20 9.87 -4.11
CA GLU A 2 12.54 9.11 -3.01
C GLU A 2 11.71 7.96 -3.61
N GLY A 3 12.35 6.98 -4.23
CA GLY A 3 11.73 5.98 -5.12
C GLY A 3 10.70 5.03 -4.48
N GLY A 4 10.20 5.31 -3.28
CA GLY A 4 9.14 4.56 -2.61
C GLY A 4 7.94 5.40 -2.15
N GLY A 5 7.93 6.72 -2.40
CA GLY A 5 6.86 7.58 -1.89
C GLY A 5 5.56 7.52 -2.71
N SER A 6 4.42 7.66 -2.03
CA SER A 6 3.11 7.88 -2.67
C SER A 6 2.53 9.22 -2.21
N MET A 7 1.87 9.92 -3.12
CA MET A 7 1.16 11.17 -2.82
C MET A 7 -0.25 11.11 -3.36
N ALA A 8 -1.22 11.49 -2.53
CA ALA A 8 -2.61 11.66 -2.91
C ALA A 8 -3.01 13.12 -2.69
N VAL A 9 -3.58 13.75 -3.72
CA VAL A 9 -4.13 15.11 -3.65
C VAL A 9 -5.57 15.06 -4.12
N VAL A 10 -6.48 15.67 -3.36
CA VAL A 10 -7.88 15.87 -3.74
C VAL A 10 -8.10 17.36 -3.91
N SER A 11 -8.42 17.78 -5.14
CA SER A 11 -8.68 19.18 -5.48
C SER A 11 -10.14 19.35 -5.90
N VAL A 12 -10.76 20.44 -5.45
CA VAL A 12 -12.14 20.83 -5.81
C VAL A 12 -12.08 22.27 -6.32
N ASP A 13 -12.57 22.50 -7.54
CA ASP A 13 -12.53 23.80 -8.22
C ASP A 13 -11.10 24.41 -8.28
N GLY A 14 -10.10 23.55 -8.49
CA GLY A 14 -8.68 23.96 -8.53
C GLY A 14 -8.07 24.29 -7.16
N VAL A 15 -8.78 24.03 -6.06
CA VAL A 15 -8.28 24.22 -4.69
C VAL A 15 -8.09 22.88 -4.01
N ASP A 16 -6.86 22.60 -3.58
CA ASP A 16 -6.52 21.39 -2.83
C ASP A 16 -7.27 21.37 -1.49
N LYS A 17 -8.05 20.31 -1.28
CA LYS A 17 -8.84 20.07 -0.06
C LYS A 17 -8.21 19.01 0.84
N PHE A 18 -7.39 18.15 0.28
CA PHE A 18 -6.70 17.10 1.02
C PHE A 18 -5.39 16.75 0.31
N THR A 19 -4.34 16.58 1.10
CA THR A 19 -3.05 16.06 0.65
C THR A 19 -2.57 15.03 1.66
N SER A 20 -2.15 13.87 1.16
CA SER A 20 -1.47 12.84 1.95
C SER A 20 -0.20 12.44 1.22
N ILE A 21 0.89 12.31 1.98
CA ILE A 21 2.19 11.89 1.49
C ILE A 21 2.64 10.73 2.37
N THR A 22 3.16 9.69 1.73
CA THR A 22 3.79 8.55 2.37
C THR A 22 5.19 8.39 1.77
N PRO A 23 6.25 8.20 2.55
CA PRO A 23 6.26 8.34 4.01
C PRO A 23 5.93 9.78 4.45
N ASP A 24 5.21 9.91 5.57
CA ASP A 24 5.12 11.19 6.27
C ASP A 24 6.45 11.52 6.98
N ASP A 25 6.53 12.68 7.62
CA ASP A 25 7.76 13.13 8.27
C ASP A 25 8.28 12.17 9.34
N ASP A 26 7.40 11.44 10.03
CA ASP A 26 7.78 10.52 11.08
C ASP A 26 8.24 9.17 10.50
N LEU A 27 7.52 8.63 9.53
CA LEU A 27 7.93 7.42 8.83
C LEU A 27 9.24 7.63 8.05
N LYS A 28 9.48 8.84 7.55
CA LYS A 28 10.74 9.21 6.90
C LYS A 28 11.93 9.12 7.85
N LYS A 29 11.81 9.62 9.09
CA LYS A 29 12.87 9.50 10.12
C LYS A 29 13.19 8.03 10.41
N ILE A 30 12.17 7.17 10.49
CA ILE A 30 12.34 5.74 10.74
C ILE A 30 13.08 5.08 9.56
N CYS A 31 12.64 5.36 8.33
CA CYS A 31 13.28 4.82 7.12
C CYS A 31 14.73 5.26 7.00
N GLU A 32 15.03 6.54 7.29
CA GLU A 32 16.40 7.07 7.28
C GLU A 32 17.30 6.46 8.36
N ALA A 33 16.75 6.15 9.54
CA ALA A 33 17.49 5.45 10.59
C ALA A 33 17.83 4.02 10.16
N LYS A 34 16.84 3.24 9.69
CA LYS A 34 17.04 1.86 9.23
C LYS A 34 17.99 1.79 8.01
N ALA A 35 17.93 2.77 7.10
CA ALA A 35 18.84 2.85 5.95
C ALA A 35 20.30 3.13 6.33
N LYS A 36 20.55 3.76 7.49
CA LYS A 36 21.92 3.93 8.01
C LYS A 36 22.45 2.64 8.65
N GLU A 37 21.55 1.82 9.21
CA GLU A 37 21.90 0.52 9.81
C GLU A 37 22.23 -0.52 8.73
N ASP A 38 21.52 -0.50 7.60
CA ASP A 38 21.78 -1.38 6.45
C ASP A 38 21.84 -0.58 5.13
N PRO A 39 23.03 -0.08 4.76
CA PRO A 39 23.20 0.72 3.55
C PRO A 39 23.06 -0.06 2.22
N GLU A 40 23.12 -1.39 2.26
CA GLU A 40 22.98 -2.23 1.06
C GLU A 40 21.50 -2.46 0.70
N MET A 41 20.59 -2.25 1.66
CA MET A 41 19.16 -2.34 1.46
C MET A 41 18.59 -1.17 0.64
N MET A 42 17.68 -1.51 -0.28
CA MET A 42 16.97 -0.51 -1.08
C MET A 42 15.98 0.28 -0.20
N PRO A 43 15.89 1.63 -0.33
CA PRO A 43 15.08 2.46 0.57
C PRO A 43 13.60 2.08 0.71
N TYR A 44 12.95 1.59 -0.36
CA TYR A 44 11.54 1.20 -0.32
C TYR A 44 11.29 -0.05 0.55
N PHE A 45 12.31 -0.87 0.81
CA PHE A 45 12.16 -2.02 1.72
C PHE A 45 11.90 -1.57 3.15
N PHE A 46 12.49 -0.45 3.60
CA PHE A 46 12.22 0.07 4.93
C PHE A 46 10.79 0.58 5.07
N LEU A 47 10.27 1.22 4.01
CA LEU A 47 8.90 1.71 3.98
C LEU A 47 7.87 0.58 4.14
N GLN A 48 8.13 -0.57 3.50
CA GLN A 48 7.20 -1.70 3.49
C GLN A 48 7.54 -2.76 4.55
N SER A 49 8.64 -2.59 5.31
CA SER A 49 9.21 -3.65 6.15
C SER A 49 8.22 -4.20 7.18
N ASP A 50 7.59 -3.32 7.94
CA ASP A 50 6.70 -3.71 9.04
C ASP A 50 5.40 -4.35 8.51
N ASP A 51 4.90 -3.88 7.35
CA ASP A 51 3.76 -4.48 6.67
C ASP A 51 4.07 -5.91 6.18
N TYR A 52 5.26 -6.12 5.60
CA TYR A 52 5.70 -7.46 5.19
C TYR A 52 5.93 -8.40 6.36
N ILE A 53 6.42 -7.91 7.50
CA ILE A 53 6.54 -8.70 8.74
C ILE A 53 5.15 -9.16 9.16
N THR A 54 4.20 -8.23 9.28
CA THR A 54 2.81 -8.53 9.66
C THR A 54 2.18 -9.55 8.72
N LEU A 55 2.36 -9.38 7.41
CA LEU A 55 1.86 -10.30 6.39
C LEU A 55 2.45 -11.71 6.56
N LYS A 56 3.77 -11.82 6.71
CA LYS A 56 4.47 -13.10 6.85
C LYS A 56 4.11 -13.81 8.14
N GLU A 57 4.06 -13.10 9.26
CA GLU A 57 3.68 -13.66 10.56
C GLU A 57 2.25 -14.20 10.53
N ARG A 58 1.30 -13.43 10.00
CA ARG A 58 -0.10 -13.84 9.88
C ARG A 58 -0.25 -15.07 9.00
N ALA A 59 0.36 -15.06 7.82
CA ALA A 59 0.30 -16.20 6.90
C ALA A 59 0.91 -17.46 7.54
N THR A 60 2.07 -17.31 8.19
CA THR A 60 2.77 -18.44 8.83
C THR A 60 1.98 -18.99 10.01
N ALA A 61 1.42 -18.13 10.87
CA ALA A 61 0.57 -18.55 11.99
C ALA A 61 -0.65 -19.36 11.51
N HIS A 62 -1.31 -18.92 10.45
CA HIS A 62 -2.44 -19.65 9.86
C HIS A 62 -2.01 -21.03 9.34
N ILE A 63 -0.89 -21.10 8.60
CA ILE A 63 -0.34 -22.37 8.09
C ILE A 63 0.00 -23.33 9.24
N LEU A 64 0.70 -22.84 10.26
CA LEU A 64 1.11 -23.65 11.42
C LEU A 64 -0.07 -24.16 12.24
N SER A 65 -1.18 -23.43 12.26
CA SER A 65 -2.42 -23.85 12.92
C SER A 65 -3.16 -24.97 12.19
N GLY A 66 -2.82 -25.23 10.91
CA GLY A 66 -3.54 -26.18 10.07
C GLY A 66 -4.98 -25.74 9.72
N ALA A 67 -5.31 -24.47 9.93
CA ALA A 67 -6.63 -23.93 9.62
C ALA A 67 -6.93 -24.02 8.12
N PRO A 68 -8.18 -24.35 7.74
CA PRO A 68 -8.59 -24.40 6.34
C PRO A 68 -8.72 -23.00 5.74
N GLY A 69 -8.67 -22.91 4.42
CA GLY A 69 -8.89 -21.66 3.70
C GLY A 69 -7.76 -20.64 3.85
N ALA A 70 -8.09 -19.37 3.65
CA ALA A 70 -7.13 -18.27 3.69
C ALA A 70 -7.07 -17.62 5.10
N PRO A 71 -5.92 -17.00 5.46
CA PRO A 71 -5.80 -16.25 6.70
C PRO A 71 -6.79 -15.07 6.75
N ASP A 72 -7.36 -14.82 7.93
CA ASP A 72 -8.25 -13.67 8.12
C ASP A 72 -7.54 -12.34 7.80
N GLY A 73 -8.26 -11.41 7.17
CA GLY A 73 -7.70 -10.13 6.74
C GLY A 73 -6.62 -10.22 5.65
N MET A 74 -6.45 -11.35 4.96
CA MET A 74 -5.64 -11.44 3.74
C MET A 74 -6.53 -11.59 2.51
N ALA A 75 -6.28 -10.77 1.48
CA ALA A 75 -6.99 -10.87 0.22
C ALA A 75 -6.67 -12.20 -0.48
N THR A 76 -7.72 -12.92 -0.89
CA THR A 76 -7.61 -14.14 -1.70
C THR A 76 -7.62 -13.80 -3.18
N ILE A 77 -7.37 -14.81 -4.03
CA ILE A 77 -7.50 -14.67 -5.48
C ILE A 77 -8.93 -14.24 -5.86
N ASP A 78 -9.95 -14.80 -5.22
CA ASP A 78 -11.34 -14.43 -5.49
C ASP A 78 -11.62 -12.96 -5.16
N ILE A 79 -11.10 -12.48 -4.03
CA ILE A 79 -11.19 -11.04 -3.66
C ILE A 79 -10.47 -10.19 -4.70
N ALA A 80 -9.28 -10.60 -5.17
CA ALA A 80 -8.56 -9.87 -6.21
C ALA A 80 -9.35 -9.81 -7.53
N VAL A 81 -10.01 -10.90 -7.90
CA VAL A 81 -10.88 -10.95 -9.09
C VAL A 81 -12.07 -9.98 -8.96
N GLU A 82 -12.75 -9.96 -7.81
CA GLU A 82 -13.86 -9.03 -7.58
C GLU A 82 -13.40 -7.56 -7.56
N ALA A 83 -12.22 -7.28 -7.00
CA ALA A 83 -11.63 -5.95 -7.04
C ALA A 83 -11.33 -5.50 -8.48
N LEU A 84 -10.79 -6.39 -9.32
CA LEU A 84 -10.54 -6.09 -10.74
C LEU A 84 -11.84 -5.84 -11.52
N LYS A 85 -12.91 -6.59 -11.25
CA LYS A 85 -14.23 -6.34 -11.86
C LYS A 85 -14.78 -4.97 -11.45
N CYS A 86 -14.64 -4.59 -10.18
CA CYS A 86 -15.02 -3.27 -9.70
C CYS A 86 -14.22 -2.17 -10.40
N ALA A 87 -12.90 -2.35 -10.54
CA ALA A 87 -12.03 -1.41 -11.25
C ALA A 87 -12.45 -1.25 -12.72
N GLU A 88 -12.72 -2.36 -13.43
CA GLU A 88 -13.20 -2.34 -14.82
C GLU A 88 -14.53 -1.59 -14.95
N TYR A 89 -15.47 -1.85 -14.03
CA TYR A 89 -16.76 -1.16 -14.01
C TYR A 89 -16.63 0.35 -13.79
N LEU A 90 -15.74 0.78 -12.90
CA LEU A 90 -15.52 2.20 -12.57
C LEU A 90 -14.72 2.95 -13.63
N THR A 91 -13.86 2.24 -14.38
CA THR A 91 -12.92 2.84 -15.34
C THR A 91 -13.58 3.84 -16.30
N PRO A 92 -14.67 3.53 -17.05
CA PRO A 92 -15.27 4.50 -17.96
C PRO A 92 -15.82 5.74 -17.25
N MET A 93 -16.37 5.59 -16.04
CA MET A 93 -16.92 6.70 -15.25
C MET A 93 -15.80 7.63 -14.76
N LEU A 94 -14.70 7.06 -14.28
CA LEU A 94 -13.54 7.82 -13.80
C LEU A 94 -12.82 8.51 -14.97
N GLN A 95 -12.70 7.86 -16.12
CA GLN A 95 -12.15 8.47 -17.34
C GLN A 95 -13.00 9.66 -17.81
N GLN A 96 -14.33 9.55 -17.76
CA GLN A 96 -15.20 10.68 -18.07
C GLN A 96 -15.02 11.83 -17.08
N ALA A 97 -14.92 11.54 -15.78
CA ALA A 97 -14.72 12.56 -14.75
C ALA A 97 -13.36 13.27 -14.89
N LEU A 98 -12.32 12.56 -15.32
CA LEU A 98 -10.98 13.13 -15.56
C LEU A 98 -10.92 14.06 -16.78
N ALA A 99 -11.84 13.91 -17.74
CA ALA A 99 -11.88 14.71 -18.97
C ALA A 99 -12.68 16.02 -18.82
N ALA A 100 -13.35 16.22 -17.67
CA ALA A 100 -14.16 17.39 -17.34
C ALA A 100 -13.36 18.45 -16.58
#